data_AF-A0A5C8VB02-F1
#
_entry.id   AF-A0A5C8VB02-F1
#
_cell.length_a   1.000
_cell.length_b   1.000
_cell.length_c   1.000
_cell.angle_alpha   90.00
_cell.angle_beta   90.00
_cell.angle_gamma   90.00
#
_symmetry.space_group_name_H-M   'P 1'
#
loop_
_entity.id
_entity.type
_entity.pdbx_description
1 polymer ?
#
loop_
_entity_poly.entity_id
_entity_poly.type
_entity_poly.pdbx_seq_one_letter_code
_entity_poly.pdbx_strand_id
1 'polypeptide(L)'
;MTRMLLRVAALTLGLCAVPALGQPAAKAPARSGPDKAAGPDRKALGQVIGCPSLANYRMLLHDGAAAAAAVLADPKADHLGCTLVTRSEITGLVDRVTLGDRSYECAGLPTTTACHWMEAGAAARPAPAGAPKR
;
A
#
# COMPACT_ATOMS: atom_id res chain seq x y z
N MET A 1 14.59 54.51 -3.38
CA MET A 1 15.28 55.09 -2.20
C MET A 1 14.50 54.56 -1.00
N THR A 2 14.96 53.74 -0.04
CA THR A 2 16.31 53.48 0.49
C THR A 2 16.27 52.19 1.32
N ARG A 3 17.38 51.45 1.25
CA ARG A 3 17.92 50.26 1.96
C ARG A 3 17.54 50.05 3.45
N MET A 4 17.50 48.77 3.88
CA MET A 4 18.21 48.25 5.07
C MET A 4 18.15 46.69 5.10
N LEU A 5 19.22 45.96 4.70
CA LEU A 5 20.27 45.34 5.55
C LEU A 5 19.71 44.19 6.44
N LEU A 6 19.76 42.91 6.05
CA LEU A 6 20.89 41.94 6.13
C LEU A 6 21.59 41.88 7.50
N ARG A 7 21.57 40.71 8.18
CA ARG A 7 22.75 39.97 8.74
C ARG A 7 22.32 38.86 9.76
N VAL A 8 22.66 37.58 9.50
CA VAL A 8 23.77 36.77 10.12
C VAL A 8 23.34 36.18 11.48
N ALA A 9 23.50 34.89 11.86
CA ALA A 9 24.64 33.98 11.84
C ALA A 9 24.16 32.50 11.97
N ALA A 10 24.72 31.50 11.28
CA ALA A 10 25.93 30.71 11.63
C ALA A 10 25.78 29.87 12.93
N LEU A 11 25.57 28.54 12.84
CA LEU A 11 26.59 27.46 12.84
C LEU A 11 27.04 27.03 14.25
N THR A 12 26.70 25.80 14.67
CA THR A 12 27.55 25.01 15.59
C THR A 12 27.41 23.49 15.37
N LEU A 13 28.58 22.86 15.25
CA LEU A 13 28.88 21.44 15.15
C LEU A 13 28.79 20.73 16.53
N GLY A 14 28.64 19.39 16.49
CA GLY A 14 29.06 18.44 17.54
C GLY A 14 28.56 17.05 17.17
N LEU A 15 29.29 16.10 16.57
CA LEU A 15 30.63 15.48 16.77
C LEU A 15 30.70 14.44 17.93
N CYS A 16 30.94 13.18 17.51
CA CYS A 16 31.48 12.01 18.24
C CYS A 16 30.54 11.29 19.25
N ALA A 17 30.53 9.97 19.43
CA ALA A 17 31.56 8.95 19.22
C ALA A 17 30.98 7.53 19.05
N VAL A 18 31.71 6.66 18.36
CA VAL A 18 31.52 5.20 18.27
C VAL A 18 32.55 4.51 19.17
N PRO A 19 32.14 3.60 20.05
CA PRO A 19 32.88 2.33 20.24
C PRO A 19 31.87 1.17 20.44
N ALA A 20 32.15 -0.14 20.38
CA ALA A 20 33.36 -0.93 20.31
C ALA A 20 33.00 -2.29 19.66
N LEU A 21 33.97 -2.92 19.01
CA LEU A 21 33.93 -4.34 18.62
C LEU A 21 33.97 -5.22 19.88
N GLY A 22 33.04 -6.17 19.98
CA GLY A 22 33.03 -7.26 20.96
C GLY A 22 32.82 -8.61 20.25
N GLN A 23 33.70 -9.56 20.56
CA GLN A 23 33.94 -10.85 19.91
C GLN A 23 32.86 -11.94 20.14
N PRO A 24 32.89 -13.06 19.38
CA PRO A 24 31.75 -13.96 19.18
C PRO A 24 31.60 -14.98 20.31
N ALA A 25 30.36 -15.36 20.61
CA ALA A 25 30.04 -16.46 21.51
C ALA A 25 29.12 -17.49 20.81
N ALA A 26 29.33 -18.73 21.23
CA ALA A 26 29.03 -19.97 20.54
C ALA A 26 27.53 -20.27 20.27
N LYS A 27 27.39 -21.06 19.22
CA LYS A 27 26.22 -21.78 18.71
C LYS A 27 25.55 -22.66 19.77
N ALA A 28 24.22 -22.59 19.86
CA ALA A 28 23.38 -23.68 20.34
C ALA A 28 22.12 -23.78 19.44
N PRO A 29 21.68 -25.00 19.07
CA PRO A 29 20.68 -25.22 18.04
C PRO A 29 19.27 -25.22 18.63
N ALA A 30 18.31 -24.58 17.95
CA ALA A 30 16.91 -24.80 18.25
C ALA A 30 16.06 -24.76 16.97
N ARG A 31 15.70 -25.99 16.55
CA ARG A 31 14.46 -26.41 15.89
C ARG A 31 14.05 -25.71 14.59
N SER A 32 14.24 -26.47 13.52
CA SER A 32 13.50 -26.40 12.26
C SER A 32 11.99 -26.35 12.52
N GLY A 33 11.41 -25.16 12.38
CA GLY A 33 10.00 -24.96 12.06
C GLY A 33 9.94 -24.23 10.73
N PRO A 34 9.07 -24.62 9.78
CA PRO A 34 8.89 -23.85 8.57
C PRO A 34 8.15 -22.57 8.94
N ASP A 35 8.91 -21.51 9.25
CA ASP A 35 8.44 -20.12 9.22
C ASP A 35 8.02 -19.82 7.78
N LYS A 36 6.77 -20.12 7.49
CA LYS A 36 6.07 -19.58 6.33
C LYS A 36 5.67 -18.14 6.67
N ALA A 37 6.66 -17.30 6.93
CA ALA A 37 6.54 -15.86 6.78
C ALA A 37 6.37 -15.57 5.28
N ALA A 38 5.16 -15.82 4.78
CA ALA A 38 4.70 -15.21 3.54
C ALA A 38 4.67 -13.71 3.82
N GLY A 39 5.75 -13.01 3.48
CA GLY A 39 5.85 -11.57 3.63
C GLY A 39 4.65 -10.87 2.98
N PRO A 40 4.16 -9.76 3.57
CA PRO A 40 2.99 -9.03 3.10
C PRO A 40 3.11 -8.58 1.62
N ASP A 41 4.34 -8.47 1.11
CA ASP A 41 4.61 -8.00 -0.24
C ASP A 41 4.10 -8.92 -1.35
N ARG A 42 4.09 -10.25 -1.18
CA ARG A 42 3.72 -11.14 -2.31
C ARG A 42 2.22 -11.21 -2.58
N LYS A 43 1.37 -11.02 -1.55
CA LYS A 43 -0.09 -11.02 -1.74
C LYS A 43 -0.57 -9.73 -2.39
N ALA A 44 0.02 -8.59 -2.03
CA ALA A 44 -0.35 -7.29 -2.58
C ALA A 44 -0.16 -7.19 -4.11
N LEU A 45 0.81 -7.93 -4.67
CA LEU A 45 1.11 -7.87 -6.10
C LEU A 45 -0.07 -8.32 -6.97
N GLY A 46 -0.92 -9.23 -6.50
CA GLY A 46 -2.09 -9.73 -7.24
C GLY A 46 -3.42 -9.09 -6.87
N GLN A 47 -3.43 -8.13 -5.93
CA GLN A 47 -4.65 -7.59 -5.35
C GLN A 47 -4.91 -6.14 -5.79
N VAL A 48 -6.17 -5.75 -5.75
CA VAL A 48 -6.66 -4.40 -6.01
C VAL A 48 -7.66 -4.03 -4.92
N ILE A 49 -7.71 -2.76 -4.53
CA ILE A 49 -8.74 -2.26 -3.63
C ILE A 49 -10.05 -2.17 -4.42
N GLY A 50 -11.11 -2.79 -3.91
CA GLY A 50 -12.44 -2.73 -4.50
C GLY A 50 -13.49 -2.47 -3.42
N CYS A 51 -14.44 -1.57 -3.70
CA CYS A 51 -15.52 -1.23 -2.77
C CYS A 51 -16.90 -1.36 -3.45
N PRO A 52 -17.93 -1.88 -2.76
CA PRO A 52 -19.29 -1.95 -3.33
C PRO A 52 -19.91 -0.56 -3.56
N SER A 53 -19.39 0.48 -2.91
CA SER A 53 -19.78 1.88 -3.11
C SER A 53 -18.64 2.68 -3.73
N LEU A 54 -18.90 3.34 -4.87
CA LEU A 54 -17.92 4.23 -5.51
C LEU A 54 -17.57 5.44 -4.65
N ALA A 55 -18.54 5.98 -3.91
CA ALA A 55 -18.29 7.08 -2.98
C ALA A 55 -17.29 6.66 -1.89
N ASN A 56 -17.47 5.45 -1.34
CA ASN A 56 -16.58 4.89 -0.32
C ASN A 56 -15.19 4.61 -0.90
N TYR A 57 -15.11 4.10 -2.14
CA TYR A 57 -13.84 3.94 -2.84
C TYR A 57 -13.09 5.27 -2.94
N ARG A 58 -13.76 6.34 -3.38
CA ARG A 58 -13.16 7.66 -3.53
C ARG A 58 -12.75 8.27 -2.18
N MET A 59 -13.52 8.03 -1.13
CA MET A 59 -13.21 8.49 0.23
C MET A 59 -11.99 7.76 0.79
N LEU A 60 -11.93 6.44 0.67
CA LEU A 60 -10.79 5.65 1.12
C LEU A 60 -9.49 6.02 0.38
N LEU A 61 -9.60 6.31 -0.92
CA LEU A 61 -8.46 6.66 -1.78
C LEU A 61 -8.12 8.15 -1.76
N HIS A 62 -8.79 8.96 -0.93
CA HIS A 62 -8.59 10.41 -0.89
C HIS A 62 -7.12 10.78 -0.63
N ASP A 63 -6.50 10.11 0.34
CA ASP A 63 -5.09 10.31 0.71
C ASP A 63 -4.13 9.39 -0.07
N GLY A 64 -4.63 8.70 -1.10
CA GLY A 64 -3.86 7.83 -1.98
C GLY A 64 -3.82 6.36 -1.56
N ALA A 65 -3.29 5.53 -2.46
CA ALA A 65 -3.35 4.06 -2.35
C ALA A 65 -2.58 3.48 -1.15
N ALA A 66 -1.48 4.10 -0.74
CA ALA A 66 -0.69 3.64 0.40
C ALA A 66 -1.44 3.85 1.73
N ALA A 67 -2.07 5.01 1.91
CA ALA A 67 -2.91 5.29 3.07
C ALA A 67 -4.13 4.34 3.11
N ALA A 68 -4.80 4.15 1.97
CA ALA A 68 -5.89 3.19 1.83
C ALA A 68 -5.48 1.76 2.22
N ALA A 69 -4.30 1.30 1.76
CA ALA A 69 -3.77 -0.02 2.11
C ALA A 69 -3.47 -0.13 3.62
N ALA A 70 -2.95 0.91 4.25
CA ALA A 70 -2.72 0.94 5.69
C ALA A 70 -4.05 0.85 6.47
N VAL A 71 -5.09 1.57 6.04
CA VAL A 71 -6.45 1.47 6.61
C VAL A 71 -6.98 0.04 6.48
N LEU A 72 -6.86 -0.60 5.31
CA LEU A 72 -7.32 -1.97 5.09
C LEU A 72 -6.51 -3.05 5.84
N ALA A 73 -5.30 -2.72 6.28
CA ALA A 73 -4.47 -3.62 7.07
C ALA A 73 -4.82 -3.59 8.57
N ASP A 74 -5.50 -2.54 9.05
CA ASP A 74 -5.92 -2.41 10.45
C ASP A 74 -7.31 -3.03 10.67
N PRO A 75 -7.43 -4.19 11.35
CA PRO A 75 -8.73 -4.85 11.56
C PRO A 75 -9.72 -4.05 12.41
N LYS A 76 -9.29 -2.95 13.04
CA LYS A 76 -10.15 -2.06 13.84
C LYS A 76 -10.62 -0.83 13.08
N ALA A 77 -10.07 -0.56 11.89
CA ALA A 77 -10.45 0.61 11.11
C ALA A 77 -11.80 0.41 10.42
N ASP A 78 -12.52 1.51 10.20
CA ASP A 78 -13.69 1.48 9.33
C ASP A 78 -13.22 1.42 7.87
N HIS A 79 -13.38 0.25 7.25
CA HIS A 79 -13.01 0.02 5.86
C HIS A 79 -14.04 0.54 4.86
N LEU A 80 -15.18 1.08 5.30
CA LEU A 80 -16.24 1.60 4.43
C LEU A 80 -16.80 0.52 3.48
N GLY A 81 -16.70 -0.76 3.86
CA GLY A 81 -17.03 -1.92 3.03
C GLY A 81 -16.03 -2.22 1.90
N CYS A 82 -14.93 -1.49 1.81
CA CYS A 82 -13.83 -1.75 0.88
C CYS A 82 -13.01 -2.97 1.33
N THR A 83 -12.41 -3.65 0.36
CA THR A 83 -11.54 -4.80 0.62
C THR A 83 -10.46 -4.95 -0.45
N LEU A 84 -9.46 -5.78 -0.16
CA LEU A 84 -8.51 -6.27 -1.16
C LEU A 84 -9.14 -7.43 -1.94
N VAL A 85 -9.32 -7.22 -3.23
CA VAL A 85 -9.85 -8.19 -4.19
C VAL A 85 -8.68 -8.80 -4.97
N THR A 86 -8.64 -10.11 -5.13
CA THR A 86 -7.64 -10.74 -6.01
C THR A 86 -8.07 -10.57 -7.46
N ARG A 87 -7.17 -10.13 -8.35
CA ARG A 87 -7.53 -9.90 -9.76
C ARG A 87 -8.08 -11.14 -10.47
N SER A 88 -7.62 -12.33 -10.07
CA SER A 88 -8.12 -13.60 -10.61
C SER A 88 -9.56 -13.96 -10.18
N GLU A 89 -10.09 -13.30 -9.15
CA GLU A 89 -11.47 -13.49 -8.69
C GLU A 89 -12.46 -12.57 -9.43
N ILE A 90 -11.97 -11.62 -10.24
CA ILE A 90 -12.81 -10.73 -11.03
C ILE A 90 -13.38 -11.50 -12.22
N THR A 91 -14.71 -11.60 -12.29
CA THR A 91 -15.42 -12.35 -13.33
C THR A 91 -15.70 -11.53 -14.59
N GLY A 92 -15.57 -10.20 -14.50
CA GLY A 92 -15.77 -9.28 -15.60
C GLY A 92 -16.03 -7.85 -15.11
N LEU A 93 -16.16 -6.91 -16.05
CA LEU A 93 -16.60 -5.55 -15.77
C LEU A 93 -18.11 -5.46 -15.98
N VAL A 94 -18.80 -4.97 -14.96
CA VAL A 94 -20.26 -4.80 -14.92
C VAL A 94 -20.66 -3.40 -15.38
N ASP A 95 -19.88 -2.39 -14.97
CA ASP A 95 -20.17 -0.98 -15.27
C ASP A 95 -18.88 -0.16 -15.34
N ARG A 96 -18.97 1.04 -15.93
CA ARG A 96 -17.89 2.03 -15.98
C ARG A 96 -18.49 3.43 -15.87
N VAL A 97 -17.87 4.27 -15.06
CA VAL A 97 -18.26 5.68 -14.91
C VAL A 97 -17.03 6.57 -14.91
N THR A 98 -17.18 7.78 -15.46
CA THR A 98 -16.18 8.84 -15.40
C THR A 98 -16.74 9.98 -14.55
N LEU A 99 -15.96 10.41 -13.54
CA LEU A 99 -16.31 11.52 -12.66
C LEU A 99 -15.15 12.52 -12.66
N GLY A 100 -15.35 13.67 -13.31
CA GLY A 100 -14.27 14.61 -13.58
C GLY A 100 -13.26 14.01 -14.57
N ASP A 101 -11.99 13.97 -14.18
CA ASP A 101 -10.88 13.43 -14.95
C ASP A 101 -10.57 11.96 -14.64
N ARG A 102 -11.29 11.35 -13.69
CA ARG A 102 -11.05 9.97 -13.25
C ARG A 102 -12.12 9.02 -13.76
N SER A 103 -11.67 7.85 -14.22
CA SER A 103 -12.55 6.76 -14.64
C SER A 103 -12.47 5.59 -13.68
N TYR A 104 -13.63 4.98 -13.43
CA TYR A 104 -13.82 3.88 -12.50
C TYR A 104 -14.57 2.75 -13.19
N GLU A 105 -14.24 1.53 -12.81
CA GLU A 105 -14.87 0.32 -13.31
C GLU A 105 -15.45 -0.46 -12.14
N CYS A 106 -16.65 -1.01 -12.32
CA CYS A 106 -17.25 -1.91 -11.37
C CYS A 106 -16.99 -3.35 -11.79
N ALA A 107 -16.20 -4.08 -11.01
CA ALA A 107 -15.84 -5.46 -11.27
C ALA A 107 -16.82 -6.43 -10.58
N GLY A 108 -17.31 -7.44 -11.31
CA GLY A 108 -18.09 -8.52 -10.74
C GLY A 108 -17.21 -9.49 -9.95
N LEU A 109 -17.72 -10.01 -8.83
CA LEU A 109 -17.06 -11.01 -8.00
C LEU A 109 -17.99 -12.21 -7.78
N PRO A 110 -17.48 -13.44 -7.64
CA PRO A 110 -18.32 -14.63 -7.48
C PRO A 110 -18.94 -14.73 -6.08
N THR A 111 -18.38 -14.02 -5.10
CA THR A 111 -18.77 -14.12 -3.68
C THR A 111 -19.93 -13.19 -3.31
N THR A 112 -20.33 -12.28 -4.19
CA THR A 112 -21.34 -11.25 -3.91
C THR A 112 -22.09 -10.87 -5.18
N THR A 113 -23.33 -10.40 -5.04
CA THR A 113 -24.12 -9.84 -6.14
C THR A 113 -23.79 -8.38 -6.41
N ALA A 114 -23.13 -7.69 -5.48
CA ALA A 114 -22.65 -6.33 -5.67
C ALA A 114 -21.33 -6.33 -6.44
N CYS A 115 -21.20 -5.49 -7.46
CA CYS A 115 -19.92 -5.25 -8.10
C CYS A 115 -19.04 -4.36 -7.21
N HIS A 116 -17.72 -4.44 -7.39
CA HIS A 116 -16.75 -3.66 -6.62
C HIS A 116 -16.09 -2.62 -7.53
N TRP A 117 -16.25 -1.35 -7.17
CA TRP A 117 -15.65 -0.21 -7.85
C TRP A 117 -14.15 -0.12 -7.58
N MET A 118 -13.41 0.17 -8.64
CA MET A 118 -11.96 0.40 -8.65
C MET A 118 -11.59 1.39 -9.75
N GLU A 119 -10.36 1.89 -9.72
CA GLU A 119 -9.83 2.70 -10.83
C GLU A 119 -9.81 1.90 -12.13
N ALA A 120 -10.15 2.56 -13.24
CA ALA A 120 -10.21 1.91 -14.54
C ALA A 120 -8.87 1.25 -14.92
N GLY A 121 -8.94 0.03 -15.45
CA GLY A 121 -7.77 -0.79 -15.80
C GLY A 121 -7.08 -1.46 -14.61
N ALA A 122 -7.51 -1.22 -13.37
CA ALA A 122 -6.89 -1.84 -12.20
C ALA A 122 -7.10 -3.37 -12.15
N ALA A 123 -8.21 -3.87 -12.71
CA ALA A 123 -8.51 -5.29 -12.86
C ALA A 123 -7.52 -6.01 -13.80
N ALA A 124 -7.08 -5.34 -14.87
CA ALA A 124 -6.19 -5.90 -15.88
C ALA A 124 -4.70 -5.64 -15.58
N ARG A 125 -4.38 -4.82 -14.58
CA ARG A 125 -2.99 -4.43 -14.27
C ARG A 125 -2.18 -5.65 -13.80
N PRO A 126 -1.05 -5.97 -14.45
CA PRO A 126 -0.19 -7.04 -13.99
C PRO A 126 0.36 -6.77 -12.59
N ALA A 127 0.63 -7.83 -11.86
CA ALA A 127 1.44 -7.77 -10.66
C ALA A 127 2.82 -7.15 -10.96
N PRO A 128 3.33 -6.22 -10.15
CA PRO A 128 4.72 -5.79 -10.27
C PRO A 128 5.64 -7.01 -10.19
N ALA A 129 6.52 -7.19 -11.17
CA ALA A 129 7.52 -8.25 -11.12
C ALA A 129 8.42 -7.99 -9.90
N GLY A 130 8.41 -8.91 -8.93
CA GLY A 130 9.26 -8.79 -7.74
C GLY A 130 10.72 -8.63 -8.13
N ALA A 131 11.44 -7.74 -7.43
CA ALA A 131 12.86 -7.51 -7.69
C ALA A 131 13.65 -8.84 -7.70
N PRO A 132 14.58 -9.05 -8.65
CA PRO A 132 15.37 -10.26 -8.70
C PRO A 132 16.17 -10.40 -7.41
N LYS A 133 16.11 -11.59 -6.79
CA LYS A 133 16.99 -11.94 -5.67
C LYS A 133 18.44 -11.86 -6.18
N ARG A 134 19.23 -10.95 -5.59
CA ARG A 134 20.69 -10.98 -5.69
C ARG A 134 21.26 -12.02 -4.73
#